data_AF-V5HC87-F1
#
_entry.id   AF-V5HC87-F1
#
_cell.length_a   1.000
_cell.length_b   1.000
_cell.length_c   1.000
_cell.angle_alpha   90.00
_cell.angle_beta   90.00
_cell.angle_gamma   90.00
#
_symmetry.space_group_name_H-M   'P 1'
#
loop_
_entity.id
_entity.type
_entity.pdbx_description
1 polymer ?
#
loop_
_entity_poly.entity_id
_entity_poly.type
_entity_poly.pdbx_seq_one_letter_code
_entity_poly.pdbx_strand_id
1 'polypeptide(L)'
;AYQNIRDWLLPGWFMFVQSMMTLALMFAFTALVLVSILLMRFLLRFEIIVLMVAFILEAITSIPLFLSVAVFGGMCFERSWLQNPIYNHLSWAYALAVVAFFFHTVAAMMLLGETLKARERRRRANNLIYNMQPRLMSGTTEPAARLYLFPADGTSV
;
A
#
# COMPACT_ATOMS: atom_id res chain seq x y z
N ALA A 1 27.09 -38.69 -1.44
CA ALA A 1 25.84 -39.41 -1.74
C ALA A 1 24.60 -38.55 -1.46
N TYR A 2 24.38 -38.08 -0.22
CA TYR A 2 23.19 -37.29 0.15
C TYR A 2 22.99 -35.99 -0.66
N GLN A 3 24.04 -35.18 -0.88
CA GLN A 3 23.92 -33.91 -1.62
C GLN A 3 23.46 -34.11 -3.08
N ASN A 4 24.01 -35.10 -3.79
CA ASN A 4 23.54 -35.44 -5.14
C ASN A 4 22.06 -35.84 -5.18
N ILE A 5 21.58 -36.57 -4.16
CA ILE A 5 20.16 -36.95 -4.09
C ILE A 5 19.30 -35.71 -3.81
N ARG A 6 19.74 -34.82 -2.92
CA ARG A 6 19.04 -33.57 -2.60
C ARG A 6 18.93 -32.64 -3.81
N ASP A 7 20.03 -32.44 -4.54
CA ASP A 7 20.08 -31.56 -5.71
C ASP A 7 19.26 -32.13 -6.88
N TRP A 8 19.13 -33.46 -6.95
CA TRP A 8 18.24 -34.13 -7.89
C TRP A 8 16.75 -33.97 -7.48
N LEU A 9 16.43 -34.11 -6.19
CA LEU A 9 15.07 -33.99 -5.68
C LEU A 9 14.54 -32.56 -5.72
N LEU A 10 15.42 -31.57 -5.52
CA LEU A 10 15.06 -30.16 -5.37
C LEU A 10 15.97 -29.28 -6.26
N PRO A 11 15.69 -29.23 -7.57
CA PRO A 11 16.51 -28.44 -8.48
C PRO A 11 16.45 -26.95 -8.12
N GLY A 12 17.53 -26.23 -8.40
CA GLY A 12 17.68 -24.82 -8.01
C GLY A 12 16.53 -23.90 -8.48
N TRP A 13 16.02 -24.13 -9.68
CA TRP A 13 14.88 -23.37 -10.21
C TRP A 13 13.59 -23.60 -9.40
N PHE A 14 13.40 -24.80 -8.84
CA PHE A 14 12.21 -25.12 -8.03
C PHE A 14 12.31 -24.49 -6.64
N MET A 15 13.51 -24.46 -6.05
CA MET A 15 13.77 -23.68 -4.83
C MET A 15 13.51 -22.18 -5.05
N PHE A 16 13.87 -21.65 -6.22
CA PHE A 16 13.56 -20.27 -6.59
C PHE A 16 12.05 -20.03 -6.63
N VAL A 17 11.29 -20.85 -7.37
CA VAL A 17 9.82 -20.77 -7.42
C VAL A 17 9.20 -20.83 -6.02
N GLN A 18 9.64 -21.77 -5.19
CA GLN A 18 9.14 -21.93 -3.83
C GLN A 18 9.40 -20.68 -2.98
N SER A 19 10.63 -20.15 -3.01
CA SER A 19 10.99 -18.95 -2.25
C SER A 19 10.24 -17.69 -2.72
N MET A 20 10.03 -17.53 -4.02
CA MET A 20 9.26 -16.42 -4.57
C MET A 20 7.77 -16.53 -4.17
N MET A 21 7.19 -17.73 -4.22
CA MET A 21 5.81 -17.95 -3.81
C MET A 21 5.60 -17.68 -2.31
N THR A 22 6.54 -18.08 -1.45
CA THR A 22 6.45 -17.79 -0.01
C THR A 22 6.62 -16.31 0.29
N LEU A 23 7.54 -15.61 -0.40
CA LEU A 23 7.67 -14.16 -0.28
C LEU A 23 6.40 -13.43 -0.72
N ALA A 24 5.80 -13.83 -1.85
CA ALA A 24 4.52 -13.29 -2.31
C ALA A 24 3.43 -13.47 -1.25
N LEU A 25 3.34 -14.66 -0.65
CA LEU A 25 2.38 -14.97 0.41
C LEU A 25 2.59 -14.10 1.66
N MET A 26 3.84 -13.86 2.07
CA MET A 26 4.15 -12.99 3.22
C MET A 26 3.72 -11.55 2.99
N PHE A 27 3.98 -11.00 1.81
CA PHE A 27 3.55 -9.64 1.46
C PHE A 27 2.02 -9.54 1.36
N ALA A 28 1.36 -10.51 0.72
CA ALA A 28 -0.10 -10.58 0.63
C ALA A 28 -0.76 -10.64 2.02
N PHE A 29 -0.27 -11.49 2.92
CA PHE A 29 -0.82 -11.56 4.27
C PHE A 29 -0.61 -10.27 5.06
N THR A 30 0.56 -9.63 4.90
CA THR A 30 0.83 -8.35 5.54
C THR A 30 -0.12 -7.27 5.03
N ALA A 31 -0.35 -7.19 3.72
CA ALA A 31 -1.31 -6.28 3.12
C ALA A 31 -2.74 -6.54 3.61
N LEU A 32 -3.15 -7.82 3.68
CA LEU A 32 -4.46 -8.22 4.20
C LEU A 32 -4.68 -7.76 5.65
N VAL A 33 -3.68 -7.92 6.52
CA VAL A 33 -3.74 -7.45 7.91
C VAL A 33 -3.90 -5.92 7.97
N LEU A 34 -3.12 -5.17 7.18
CA LEU A 34 -3.20 -3.71 7.15
C LEU A 34 -4.58 -3.22 6.67
N VAL A 35 -5.11 -3.80 5.60
CA VAL A 35 -6.44 -3.47 5.07
C VAL A 35 -7.53 -3.85 6.09
N SER A 36 -7.38 -4.98 6.79
CA SER A 36 -8.32 -5.41 7.83
C SER A 36 -8.36 -4.43 9.01
N ILE A 37 -7.19 -3.96 9.47
CA ILE A 37 -7.10 -2.95 10.54
C ILE A 37 -7.77 -1.64 10.12
N LEU A 38 -7.64 -1.26 8.84
CA LEU A 38 -8.29 -0.07 8.30
C LEU A 38 -9.82 -0.23 8.26
N LEU A 39 -10.32 -1.39 7.83
CA LEU A 39 -11.75 -1.73 7.79
C LEU A 39 -12.37 -1.70 9.20
N MET A 40 -11.65 -2.15 10.22
CA MET A 40 -12.07 -2.08 11.63
C MET A 40 -12.05 -0.66 12.21
N ARG A 41 -11.67 0.36 11.41
CA ARG A 41 -11.64 1.78 11.79
C ARG A 41 -10.64 2.14 12.91
N PHE A 42 -9.71 1.25 13.26
CA PHE A 42 -8.71 1.51 14.31
C PHE A 42 -7.73 2.62 13.94
N LEU A 43 -7.33 2.73 12.66
CA LEU A 43 -6.27 3.65 12.21
C LEU A 43 -6.76 4.72 11.21
N LEU A 44 -7.99 5.24 11.38
CA LEU A 44 -8.56 6.27 10.49
C LEU A 44 -7.66 7.51 10.32
N ARG A 45 -6.94 7.93 11.38
CA ARG A 45 -6.02 9.10 11.30
C ARG A 45 -4.88 8.88 10.30
N PHE A 46 -4.44 7.63 10.15
CA PHE A 46 -3.35 7.20 9.29
C PHE A 46 -3.84 6.50 8.01
N GLU A 47 -5.14 6.59 7.68
CA GLU A 47 -5.79 5.92 6.54
C GLU A 47 -4.97 6.00 5.25
N ILE A 48 -4.56 7.21 4.85
CA ILE A 48 -3.80 7.41 3.60
C ILE A 48 -2.45 6.68 3.62
N ILE A 49 -1.75 6.69 4.75
CA ILE A 49 -0.44 6.04 4.88
C ILE A 49 -0.61 4.53 4.83
N VAL A 50 -1.59 4.00 5.56
CA VAL A 50 -1.89 2.55 5.58
C VAL A 50 -2.32 2.07 4.18
N LEU A 51 -3.17 2.82 3.48
CA LEU A 51 -3.57 2.53 2.11
C LEU A 51 -2.40 2.56 1.12
N MET A 52 -1.51 3.56 1.23
CA MET A 52 -0.29 3.61 0.41
C MET A 52 0.62 2.40 0.65
N VAL A 53 0.82 2.01 1.92
CA VAL A 53 1.66 0.84 2.26
C VAL A 53 1.03 -0.45 1.75
N ALA A 54 -0.29 -0.62 1.93
CA ALA A 54 -1.01 -1.78 1.41
C ALA A 54 -0.93 -1.85 -0.12
N PHE A 55 -1.09 -0.71 -0.82
CA PHE A 55 -0.87 -0.63 -2.26
C PHE A 55 0.53 -1.09 -2.67
N ILE A 56 1.57 -0.59 -2.01
CA ILE A 56 2.96 -0.95 -2.31
C ILE A 56 3.19 -2.45 -2.08
N LEU A 57 2.67 -3.02 -1.00
CA LEU A 57 2.79 -4.44 -0.71
C LEU A 57 2.08 -5.31 -1.76
N GLU A 58 0.86 -4.97 -2.16
CA GLU A 58 0.13 -5.68 -3.22
C GLU A 58 0.83 -5.58 -4.58
N ALA A 59 1.34 -4.39 -4.92
CA ALA A 59 2.12 -4.18 -6.14
C ALA A 59 3.40 -5.02 -6.14
N ILE A 60 4.15 -5.01 -5.04
CA ILE A 60 5.37 -5.81 -4.88
C ILE A 60 5.04 -7.31 -4.86
N THR A 61 3.89 -7.73 -4.34
CA THR A 61 3.42 -9.13 -4.30
C THR A 61 3.23 -9.71 -5.70
N SER A 62 2.75 -8.90 -6.65
CA SER A 62 2.51 -9.36 -8.03
C SER A 62 3.80 -9.78 -8.77
N ILE A 63 4.95 -9.17 -8.46
CA ILE A 63 6.24 -9.44 -9.09
C ILE A 63 6.75 -10.88 -8.81
N PRO A 64 6.94 -11.32 -7.55
CA PRO A 64 7.38 -12.68 -7.24
C PRO A 64 6.34 -13.72 -7.64
N LEU A 65 5.03 -13.41 -7.60
CA LEU A 65 3.98 -14.29 -8.13
C LEU A 65 4.15 -14.52 -9.64
N PHE A 66 4.33 -13.44 -10.41
CA PHE A 66 4.60 -13.52 -11.85
C PHE A 66 5.86 -14.34 -12.15
N LEU A 67 6.97 -14.07 -11.45
CA LEU A 67 8.22 -14.81 -11.63
C LEU A 67 8.05 -16.30 -11.29
N SER A 68 7.33 -16.63 -10.21
CA SER A 68 7.05 -18.02 -9.83
C SER A 68 6.26 -18.75 -10.90
N VAL A 69 5.20 -18.12 -11.42
CA VAL A 69 4.33 -18.68 -12.45
C VAL A 69 5.08 -18.84 -13.78
N ALA A 70 5.91 -17.87 -14.15
CA ALA A 70 6.69 -17.89 -15.39
C ALA A 70 7.77 -18.97 -15.36
N VAL A 71 8.57 -19.03 -14.29
CA VAL A 71 9.65 -20.03 -14.16
C VAL A 71 9.07 -21.44 -14.03
N PHE A 72 8.04 -21.64 -13.21
CA PHE A 72 7.41 -22.96 -13.10
C PHE A 72 6.74 -23.36 -14.42
N GLY A 73 6.06 -22.43 -15.10
CA GLY A 73 5.43 -22.69 -16.38
C GLY A 73 6.43 -23.12 -17.46
N GLY A 74 7.61 -22.48 -17.50
CA GLY A 74 8.67 -22.83 -18.45
C GLY A 74 9.39 -24.15 -18.14
N MET A 75 9.60 -24.46 -16.85
CA MET A 75 10.43 -25.60 -16.42
C MET A 75 9.62 -26.86 -16.04
N CYS A 76 8.30 -26.80 -15.95
CA CYS A 76 7.49 -27.90 -15.43
C CYS A 76 7.64 -29.22 -16.20
N PHE A 77 7.89 -29.19 -17.51
CA PHE A 77 8.04 -30.39 -18.35
C PHE A 77 9.49 -30.84 -18.55
N GLU A 78 10.44 -30.19 -17.89
CA GLU A 78 11.85 -30.49 -17.97
C GLU A 78 12.13 -31.96 -17.56
N ARG A 79 12.87 -32.71 -18.40
CA ARG A 79 13.17 -34.14 -18.15
C ARG A 79 14.17 -34.38 -17.02
N SER A 80 14.93 -33.36 -16.63
CA SER A 80 16.06 -33.50 -15.70
C SER A 80 15.63 -33.60 -14.23
N TRP A 81 14.44 -33.13 -13.87
CA TRP A 81 13.98 -33.11 -12.47
C TRP A 81 12.86 -34.09 -12.14
N LEU A 82 12.12 -34.56 -13.16
CA LEU A 82 11.01 -35.49 -12.96
C LEU A 82 11.28 -36.78 -13.72
N GLN A 83 11.20 -37.91 -13.03
CA GLN A 83 11.45 -39.23 -13.60
C GLN A 83 10.51 -39.56 -14.77
N ASN A 84 9.26 -39.06 -14.75
CA ASN A 84 8.27 -39.26 -15.80
C ASN A 84 7.50 -37.95 -16.12
N PRO A 85 8.07 -37.04 -16.93
CA PRO A 85 7.46 -35.74 -17.21
C PRO A 85 6.15 -35.82 -17.99
N ILE A 86 5.89 -36.94 -18.69
CA ILE A 86 4.66 -37.16 -19.46
C ILE A 86 3.42 -37.15 -18.58
N TYR A 87 3.53 -37.60 -17.33
CA TYR A 87 2.42 -37.60 -16.37
C TYR A 87 2.29 -36.29 -15.58
N ASN A 88 3.20 -35.33 -15.79
CA ASN A 88 3.18 -34.07 -15.08
C ASN A 88 2.29 -33.04 -15.77
N HIS A 89 0.98 -33.18 -15.59
CA HIS A 89 0.05 -32.17 -16.05
C HIS A 89 0.01 -31.00 -15.07
N LEU A 90 -0.08 -29.78 -15.60
CA LEU A 90 -0.33 -28.60 -14.76
C LEU A 90 -1.60 -28.81 -13.96
N SER A 91 -1.46 -28.82 -12.64
CA SER A 91 -2.59 -28.96 -11.74
C SER A 91 -3.38 -27.66 -11.66
N TRP A 92 -4.60 -27.76 -11.12
CA TRP A 92 -5.42 -26.59 -10.81
C TRP A 92 -4.72 -25.59 -9.89
N ALA A 93 -3.77 -26.02 -9.04
CA ALA A 93 -3.02 -25.10 -8.20
C ALA A 93 -2.19 -24.11 -9.03
N TYR A 94 -1.62 -24.53 -10.16
CA TYR A 94 -0.93 -23.63 -11.07
C TYR A 94 -1.89 -22.61 -11.69
N ALA A 95 -3.06 -23.07 -12.16
CA ALA A 95 -4.08 -22.18 -12.71
C ALA A 95 -4.53 -21.14 -11.66
N LEU A 96 -4.71 -21.56 -10.41
CA LEU A 96 -5.04 -20.66 -9.30
C LEU A 96 -3.92 -19.65 -9.02
N ALA A 97 -2.65 -20.04 -9.13
CA ALA A 97 -1.53 -19.10 -8.98
C ALA A 97 -1.50 -18.03 -10.09
N VAL A 98 -1.79 -18.41 -11.33
CA VAL A 98 -1.94 -17.46 -12.46
C VAL A 98 -3.08 -16.47 -12.17
N VAL A 99 -4.23 -16.98 -11.73
CA VAL A 99 -5.40 -16.16 -11.39
C VAL A 99 -5.11 -15.23 -10.20
N ALA A 100 -4.41 -15.73 -9.17
CA ALA A 100 -4.01 -14.94 -8.01
C ALA A 100 -3.13 -13.75 -8.40
N PHE A 101 -2.15 -13.95 -9.30
CA PHE A 101 -1.33 -12.86 -9.84
C PHE A 101 -2.18 -11.72 -10.42
N PHE A 102 -3.21 -12.03 -11.21
CA PHE A 102 -4.11 -11.02 -11.76
C PHE A 102 -4.91 -10.32 -10.67
N PHE A 103 -5.45 -11.05 -9.69
CA PHE A 103 -6.20 -10.46 -8.59
C PHE A 103 -5.36 -9.52 -7.73
N HIS A 104 -4.11 -9.89 -7.38
CA HIS A 104 -3.20 -9.01 -6.65
C HIS A 104 -2.87 -7.73 -7.45
N THR A 105 -2.69 -7.85 -8.77
CA THR A 105 -2.47 -6.70 -9.64
C THR A 105 -3.68 -5.76 -9.66
N VAL A 106 -4.89 -6.31 -9.81
CA VAL A 106 -6.14 -5.52 -9.77
C VAL A 106 -6.35 -4.89 -8.40
N ALA A 107 -6.10 -5.63 -7.32
CA ALA A 107 -6.20 -5.13 -5.95
C ALA A 107 -5.26 -3.94 -5.72
N ALA A 108 -4.02 -4.00 -6.21
CA ALA A 108 -3.09 -2.87 -6.15
C ALA A 108 -3.67 -1.63 -6.88
N MET A 109 -4.22 -1.79 -8.08
CA MET A 109 -4.83 -0.67 -8.81
C MET A 109 -6.03 -0.07 -8.07
N MET A 110 -6.86 -0.90 -7.44
CA MET A 110 -7.99 -0.45 -6.63
C MET A 110 -7.51 0.31 -5.38
N LEU A 111 -6.52 -0.20 -4.66
CA LEU A 111 -5.93 0.47 -3.49
C LEU A 111 -5.29 1.81 -3.85
N LEU A 112 -4.63 1.90 -5.00
CA LEU A 112 -4.12 3.18 -5.50
C LEU A 112 -5.28 4.17 -5.72
N GLY A 113 -6.36 3.73 -6.37
CA GLY A 113 -7.56 4.54 -6.56
C GLY A 113 -8.17 5.03 -5.26
N GLU A 114 -8.33 4.14 -4.26
CA GLU A 114 -8.83 4.51 -2.93
C GLU A 114 -7.89 5.48 -2.21
N THR A 115 -6.58 5.32 -2.37
CA THR A 115 -5.60 6.24 -1.78
C THR A 115 -5.71 7.65 -2.38
N LEU A 116 -5.87 7.74 -3.71
CA LEU A 116 -6.07 9.02 -4.39
C LEU A 116 -7.38 9.69 -3.94
N LYS A 117 -8.48 8.92 -3.86
CA LYS A 117 -9.76 9.42 -3.33
C LYS A 117 -9.65 9.87 -1.88
N ALA A 118 -8.96 9.13 -1.03
CA ALA A 118 -8.74 9.49 0.38
C ALA A 118 -7.92 10.79 0.49
N ARG A 119 -6.89 10.96 -0.34
CA ARG A 119 -6.08 12.18 -0.41
C ARG A 119 -6.91 13.38 -0.84
N GLU A 120 -7.78 13.21 -1.83
CA GLU A 120 -8.69 14.27 -2.30
C GLU A 120 -9.72 14.66 -1.24
N ARG A 121 -10.35 13.69 -0.56
CA ARG A 121 -11.26 13.94 0.57
C ARG A 121 -10.59 14.76 1.67
N ARG A 122 -9.34 14.42 2.02
CA ARG A 122 -8.57 15.15 3.03
C ARG A 122 -8.19 16.57 2.58
N ARG A 123 -7.85 16.77 1.30
CA ARG A 123 -7.61 18.11 0.73
C ARG A 123 -8.85 18.99 0.81
N ARG A 124 -10.02 18.46 0.43
CA ARG A 124 -11.30 19.19 0.52
C ARG A 124 -11.63 19.58 1.95
N ALA A 125 -11.47 18.66 2.90
CA ALA A 125 -11.68 18.95 4.32
C ALA A 125 -10.75 20.06 4.84
N ASN A 126 -9.47 20.03 4.47
CA ASN A 126 -8.51 21.07 4.85
C ASN A 126 -8.84 22.42 4.21
N ASN A 127 -9.16 22.46 2.92
CA ASN A 127 -9.54 23.69 2.22
C ASN A 127 -10.79 24.34 2.84
N LEU A 128 -11.77 23.53 3.25
CA LEU A 128 -12.94 23.99 3.98
C LEU A 128 -12.57 24.65 5.32
N ILE A 129 -11.64 24.06 6.08
CA ILE A 129 -11.16 24.65 7.36
C ILE A 129 -10.48 26.00 7.13
N TYR A 130 -9.61 26.12 6.12
CA TYR A 130 -8.96 27.40 5.79
C TYR A 130 -9.96 28.48 5.36
N ASN A 131 -10.99 28.11 4.61
CA ASN A 131 -12.05 29.04 4.20
C ASN A 131 -13.01 29.40 5.36
N MET A 132 -13.10 28.56 6.40
CA MET A 132 -13.93 28.82 7.58
C MET A 132 -13.23 29.64 8.66
N GLN A 133 -11.89 29.74 8.68
CA GLN A 133 -11.19 30.67 9.56
C GLN A 133 -11.53 32.10 9.12
N PRO A 134 -12.35 32.87 9.88
CA PRO A 134 -12.54 34.27 9.60
C PRO A 134 -11.17 34.95 9.72
N ARG A 135 -10.93 36.02 8.96
CA ARG A 135 -9.77 36.91 9.12
C ARG A 135 -9.71 37.49 10.54
N LEU A 136 -9.30 36.71 11.53
CA LEU A 136 -9.09 37.14 12.92
C LEU A 136 -7.82 38.00 13.06
N MET A 137 -7.10 38.24 11.96
CA MET A 137 -5.87 39.06 11.89
C MET A 137 -5.99 40.25 10.92
N SER A 138 -7.17 40.85 10.75
CA SER A 138 -7.35 42.06 9.92
C SER A 138 -8.02 43.22 10.67
N GLY A 139 -7.80 43.36 11.98
CA GLY A 139 -8.52 44.40 12.75
C GLY A 139 -7.91 44.88 14.06
N THR A 140 -6.67 44.54 14.43
CA THR A 140 -6.02 45.10 15.63
C THR A 140 -4.58 45.53 15.34
N THR A 141 -4.44 46.46 14.41
CA THR A 141 -3.33 47.43 14.44
C THR A 141 -3.94 48.82 14.59
N GLU A 142 -4.53 49.09 15.75
CA GLU A 142 -4.66 50.47 16.22
C GLU A 142 -3.47 50.79 17.14
N PRO A 143 -2.46 51.55 16.68
CA PRO A 143 -1.55 52.23 17.59
C PRO A 143 -2.19 53.54 18.02
N ALA A 144 -3.11 53.50 18.99
CA ALA A 144 -3.67 54.70 19.61
C ALA A 144 -3.58 54.64 21.14
N ALA A 145 -2.38 54.34 21.62
CA ALA A 145 -1.88 54.81 22.91
C ALA A 145 -1.74 56.36 22.92
N ARG A 146 -2.83 57.07 22.61
CA ARG A 146 -2.91 58.53 22.40
C ARG A 146 -4.09 59.17 23.12
N LEU A 147 -4.72 58.48 24.07
CA LEU A 147 -5.74 59.06 24.96
C LEU A 147 -5.23 59.24 26.40
N TYR A 148 -3.93 59.49 26.55
CA TYR A 148 -3.38 60.24 27.69
C TYR A 148 -2.97 61.61 27.16
N LEU A 149 -3.84 62.61 27.26
CA LEU A 149 -3.47 64.03 27.26
C LEU A 149 -4.72 64.84 27.60
N PHE A 150 -5.00 64.95 28.89
CA PHE A 150 -5.69 66.14 29.41
C PHE A 150 -4.96 67.39 28.92
N PRO A 151 -5.69 68.49 28.71
CA PRO A 151 -5.29 69.75 29.29
C PRO A 151 -6.33 70.20 30.32
N ALA A 152 -5.80 70.64 31.46
CA ALA A 152 -6.48 71.53 32.37
C ALA A 152 -6.83 72.86 31.68
N ASP A 153 -7.72 73.60 32.34
CA ASP A 153 -8.03 75.03 32.17
C ASP A 153 -9.17 75.42 31.23
N GLY A 154 -10.23 75.95 31.87
CA GLY A 154 -10.60 77.34 31.59
C GLY A 154 -11.99 77.62 31.02
N THR A 155 -12.79 78.31 31.85
CA THR A 155 -13.76 79.38 31.49
C THR A 155 -15.23 79.02 31.18
N SER A 156 -16.11 79.51 32.08
CA SER A 156 -17.42 80.20 31.91
C SER A 156 -18.23 79.90 30.64
N VAL A 157 -19.54 79.58 30.72
CA VAL A 157 -20.64 80.36 31.33
C VAL A 157 -21.73 79.42 31.85
#